data_AF-A0A8D2CQ79-F1
#
_entry.id   AF-A0A8D2CQ79-F1
#
_cell.length_a   1.000
_cell.length_b   1.000
_cell.length_c   1.000
_cell.angle_alpha   90.00
_cell.angle_beta   90.00
_cell.angle_gamma   90.00
#
_symmetry.space_group_name_H-M   'P 1'
#
loop_
_entity.id
_entity.type
_entity.pdbx_description
1 polymer ?
#
loop_
_entity_poly.entity_id
_entity_poly.type
_entity_poly.pdbx_seq_one_letter_code
_entity_poly.pdbx_strand_id
1 'polypeptide(L)'
;MAPKPPPPPKPVVNQTPEEKAFYAPNHLCLIIFAILLFPPCGIAAFKMRQQTMEANKTSNWEVAYKKSRTAGWLAVLGIITGLGIIYGAALFL
;
A
#
# COMPACT_ATOMS: atom_id res chain seq x y z
N MET A 1 39.78 -5.46 5.17
CA MET A 1 38.50 -5.13 4.49
C MET A 1 38.44 -3.63 4.30
N ALA A 2 38.44 -3.14 3.07
CA ALA A 2 38.26 -1.70 2.81
C ALA A 2 36.84 -1.27 3.24
N PRO A 3 36.65 -0.07 3.80
CA PRO A 3 35.32 0.44 4.12
C PRO A 3 34.49 0.60 2.84
N LYS A 4 33.23 0.15 2.89
CA LYS A 4 32.30 0.27 1.77
C LYS A 4 32.04 1.76 1.51
N PRO A 5 32.08 2.23 0.25
CA PRO A 5 31.81 3.63 -0.04
C PRO A 5 30.42 4.05 0.47
N PRO A 6 30.26 5.29 0.94
CA PRO A 6 28.98 5.79 1.40
C PRO A 6 27.93 5.66 0.29
N PRO A 7 26.69 5.28 0.63
CA PRO A 7 25.62 5.18 -0.37
C PRO A 7 25.45 6.53 -1.07
N PRO A 8 25.17 6.53 -2.39
CA PRO A 8 24.99 7.76 -3.14
C PRO A 8 23.88 8.62 -2.49
N PRO A 9 24.04 9.96 -2.47
CA PRO A 9 23.00 10.86 -1.99
C PRO A 9 21.69 10.57 -2.71
N LYS A 10 20.62 10.32 -1.96
CA LYS A 10 19.30 10.17 -2.55
C LYS A 10 18.97 11.49 -3.29
N PRO A 11 18.51 11.44 -4.55
CA PRO A 11 18.14 12.65 -5.26
C PRO A 11 17.14 13.44 -4.42
N VAL A 12 17.46 14.70 -4.12
CA VAL A 12 16.49 15.62 -3.52
C VAL A 12 15.52 15.98 -4.64
N VAL A 13 14.41 15.26 -4.72
CA VAL A 13 13.36 15.54 -5.71
C VAL A 13 12.63 16.79 -5.23
N ASN A 14 13.04 17.95 -5.73
CA ASN A 14 12.29 19.19 -5.59
C ASN A 14 11.04 19.10 -6.47
N GLN A 15 9.97 18.50 -5.94
CA GLN A 15 8.70 18.39 -6.63
C GLN A 15 8.05 19.77 -6.79
N THR A 16 7.56 20.05 -8.00
CA THR A 16 6.72 21.21 -8.30
C THR A 16 5.41 21.17 -7.49
N PRO A 17 4.77 22.33 -7.23
CA PRO A 17 3.47 22.37 -6.57
C PRO A 17 2.41 21.50 -7.26
N GLU A 18 2.46 21.43 -8.59
CA GLU A 18 1.57 20.63 -9.43
C GLU A 18 1.81 19.14 -9.20
N GLU A 19 3.05 18.67 -9.18
CA GLU A 19 3.38 17.26 -8.89
C GLU A 19 2.97 16.83 -7.48
N LYS A 20 3.04 17.74 -6.50
CA LYS A 20 2.57 17.47 -5.13
C LYS A 20 1.05 17.35 -5.05
N ALA A 21 0.32 18.03 -5.94
CA ALA A 21 -1.13 17.94 -6.01
C ALA A 21 -1.61 16.59 -6.55
N PHE A 22 -0.81 15.92 -7.39
CA PHE A 22 -1.09 14.59 -7.90
C PHE A 22 -0.62 13.50 -6.92
N TYR A 23 -1.56 12.95 -6.15
CA TYR A 23 -1.27 11.95 -5.13
C TYR A 23 -2.15 10.69 -5.30
N ALA A 24 -1.51 9.52 -5.42
CA ALA A 24 -2.24 8.26 -5.43
C ALA A 24 -2.73 7.90 -4.01
N PRO A 25 -4.03 7.56 -3.82
CA PRO A 25 -4.60 7.28 -2.51
C PRO A 25 -3.93 6.09 -1.81
N ASN A 26 -3.82 6.15 -0.48
CA ASN A 26 -3.03 5.18 0.31
C ASN A 26 -3.88 4.11 1.04
N HIS A 27 -5.21 4.18 0.93
CA HIS A 27 -6.19 3.21 1.44
C HIS A 27 -5.96 2.70 2.87
N LEU A 28 -5.37 3.51 3.76
CA LEU A 28 -4.89 3.04 5.05
C LEU A 28 -6.00 2.40 5.91
N CYS A 29 -7.17 3.04 5.96
CA CYS A 29 -8.32 2.53 6.72
C CYS A 29 -8.76 1.14 6.22
N LEU A 30 -8.95 0.99 4.91
CA LEU A 30 -9.31 -0.29 4.30
C LEU A 30 -8.26 -1.38 4.55
N ILE A 31 -6.98 -1.01 4.52
CA ILE A 31 -5.88 -1.95 4.78
C ILE A 31 -5.91 -2.42 6.25
N ILE A 32 -6.16 -1.52 7.21
CA ILE A 32 -6.29 -1.89 8.62
C ILE A 32 -7.45 -2.86 8.81
N PHE A 33 -8.62 -2.57 8.23
CA PHE A 33 -9.76 -3.49 8.26
C PHE A 33 -9.44 -4.84 7.62
N ALA A 34 -8.76 -4.84 6.47
CA ALA A 34 -8.33 -6.07 5.81
C ALA A 34 -7.34 -6.88 6.67
N ILE A 35 -6.44 -6.23 7.40
CA ILE A 35 -5.51 -6.91 8.32
C ILE A 35 -6.28 -7.58 9.46
N LEU A 36 -7.29 -6.90 10.02
CA LEU A 36 -8.10 -7.43 11.11
C LEU A 36 -8.96 -8.62 10.67
N LEU A 37 -9.57 -8.53 9.49
CA LEU A 37 -10.51 -9.52 8.98
C LEU A 37 -9.83 -10.71 8.27
N PHE A 38 -8.75 -10.44 7.53
CA PHE A 38 -8.00 -11.45 6.80
C PHE A 38 -6.52 -11.03 6.65
N PRO A 39 -5.69 -11.28 7.70
CA PRO A 39 -4.32 -10.78 7.80
C PRO A 39 -3.44 -10.97 6.55
N PRO A 40 -3.47 -12.12 5.84
CA PRO A 40 -2.61 -12.32 4.67
C PRO A 40 -2.81 -11.27 3.57
N CYS A 41 -4.06 -10.97 3.20
CA CYS A 41 -4.35 -9.95 2.18
C CYS A 41 -4.06 -8.53 2.69
N GLY A 42 -4.41 -8.25 3.96
CA GLY A 42 -4.16 -6.94 4.56
C GLY A 42 -2.66 -6.59 4.62
N ILE A 43 -1.81 -7.52 5.02
CA ILE A 43 -0.34 -7.32 5.07
C ILE A 43 0.23 -7.08 3.67
N ALA A 44 -0.23 -7.86 2.68
CA ALA A 44 0.20 -7.66 1.29
C ALA A 44 -0.22 -6.28 0.76
N ALA A 45 -1.43 -5.82 1.08
CA ALA A 45 -1.92 -4.50 0.71
C ALA A 45 -1.12 -3.38 1.40
N PHE A 46 -0.71 -3.59 2.66
CA PHE A 46 0.16 -2.66 3.39
C PHE A 46 1.54 -2.50 2.74
N LYS A 47 2.16 -3.58 2.26
CA LYS A 47 3.43 -3.50 1.51
C LYS A 47 3.27 -2.71 0.21
N MET A 48 2.17 -2.90 -0.51
CA MET A 48 1.88 -2.13 -1.73
C MET A 48 1.60 -0.65 -1.44
N ARG A 49 0.98 -0.34 -0.29
CA ARG A 49 0.88 1.04 0.19
C ARG A 49 2.25 1.66 0.39
N GLN A 50 3.21 0.97 1.01
CA GLN A 50 4.56 1.51 1.18
C GLN A 50 5.21 1.86 -0.17
N GLN A 51 5.11 0.96 -1.15
CA GLN A 51 5.58 1.22 -2.53
C GLN A 51 4.87 2.41 -3.18
N THR A 52 3.57 2.59 -2.92
CA THR A 52 2.79 3.75 -3.39
C THR A 52 3.29 5.06 -2.78
N MET A 53 3.52 5.07 -1.45
CA MET A 53 4.04 6.24 -0.75
C MET A 53 5.44 6.63 -1.24
N GLU A 54 6.28 5.64 -1.56
CA GLU A 54 7.62 5.88 -2.11
C GLU A 54 7.53 6.45 -3.53
N ALA A 55 6.66 5.90 -4.39
CA ALA A 55 6.44 6.39 -5.74
C ALA A 55 5.82 7.80 -5.78
N ASN A 56 4.93 8.13 -4.83
CA ASN A 56 4.37 9.48 -4.67
C ASN A 56 5.46 10.52 -4.34
N LYS A 57 6.51 10.14 -3.59
CA LYS A 57 7.63 11.04 -3.25
C LYS A 57 8.57 11.31 -4.43
N THR A 58 8.61 10.41 -5.42
CA THR A 58 9.47 10.52 -6.59
C THR A 58 8.73 11.00 -7.84
N SER A 59 7.50 11.50 -7.68
CA SER A 59 6.59 11.88 -8.77
C SER A 59 6.36 10.77 -9.81
N ASN A 60 6.56 9.49 -9.45
CA ASN A 60 6.33 8.36 -10.36
C ASN A 60 4.85 7.94 -10.29
N TRP A 61 4.01 8.73 -10.94
CA TRP A 61 2.55 8.61 -10.87
C TRP A 61 2.02 7.32 -11.47
N GLU A 62 2.58 6.80 -12.57
CA GLU A 62 2.16 5.52 -13.16
C GLU A 62 2.29 4.36 -12.17
N VAL A 63 3.45 4.28 -11.52
CA VAL A 63 3.72 3.24 -10.52
C VAL A 63 2.84 3.47 -9.29
N ALA A 64 2.72 4.72 -8.82
CA ALA A 64 1.91 5.05 -7.67
C ALA A 64 0.44 4.64 -7.86
N TYR A 65 -0.20 5.01 -8.97
CA TYR A 65 -1.58 4.63 -9.25
C TYR A 65 -1.76 3.13 -9.46
N LYS A 66 -0.83 2.47 -10.17
CA LYS A 66 -0.90 1.01 -10.36
C LYS A 66 -0.85 0.27 -9.03
N LYS A 67 0.08 0.63 -8.15
CA LYS A 67 0.27 0.00 -6.84
C LYS A 67 -0.85 0.37 -5.86
N SER A 68 -1.28 1.63 -5.85
CA SER A 68 -2.42 2.11 -5.06
C SER A 68 -3.69 1.32 -5.39
N ARG A 69 -4.02 1.20 -6.67
CA ARG A 69 -5.19 0.44 -7.14
C ARG A 69 -5.12 -1.03 -6.75
N THR A 70 -3.96 -1.67 -6.91
CA THR A 70 -3.79 -3.07 -6.48
C THR A 70 -3.92 -3.20 -4.96
N ALA A 71 -3.36 -2.28 -4.18
CA ALA A 71 -3.49 -2.27 -2.72
C ALA A 71 -4.97 -2.13 -2.30
N GLY A 72 -5.72 -1.24 -2.95
CA GLY A 72 -7.15 -1.06 -2.71
C GLY A 72 -7.96 -2.33 -3.01
N TRP A 73 -7.75 -2.93 -4.19
CA TRP A 73 -8.39 -4.19 -4.56
C TRP A 73 -8.09 -5.32 -3.58
N LEU A 74 -6.82 -5.46 -3.18
CA LEU A 74 -6.40 -6.52 -2.27
C LEU A 74 -6.98 -6.33 -0.87
N ALA A 75 -7.10 -5.08 -0.41
CA ALA A 75 -7.76 -4.76 0.86
C ALA A 75 -9.26 -5.13 0.81
N VAL A 76 -9.97 -4.77 -0.26
CA VAL A 76 -11.39 -5.12 -0.44
C VAL A 76 -11.59 -6.63 -0.50
N LEU A 77 -10.76 -7.35 -1.25
CA LEU A 77 -10.81 -8.82 -1.31
C LEU A 77 -10.57 -9.45 0.07
N GLY A 78 -9.61 -8.93 0.84
CA GLY A 78 -9.34 -9.38 2.21
C GLY A 78 -10.54 -9.16 3.13
N ILE A 79 -11.17 -7.98 3.06
CA ILE A 79 -12.37 -7.66 3.84
C ILE A 79 -13.52 -8.62 3.52
N ILE A 80 -13.84 -8.80 2.23
CA ILE A 80 -14.93 -9.69 1.81
C ILE A 80 -14.67 -11.13 2.23
N THR A 81 -13.43 -11.61 2.04
CA THR A 81 -13.04 -12.97 2.44
C THR A 81 -13.16 -13.18 3.95
N GLY A 82 -12.64 -12.23 4.74
CA GLY A 82 -12.70 -12.31 6.20
C GLY A 82 -14.14 -12.25 6.73
N LEU A 83 -14.99 -11.38 6.16
CA LEU A 83 -16.42 -11.34 6.49
C LEU A 83 -17.13 -12.64 6.11
N GLY A 84 -16.81 -13.23 4.95
CA GLY A 84 -17.36 -14.51 4.53
C GLY A 84 -17.01 -15.65 5.49
N ILE A 85 -15.77 -15.69 5.99
CA ILE A 85 -15.34 -16.67 7.00
C ILE A 85 -16.08 -16.46 8.32
N ILE A 86 -16.17 -15.21 8.81
CA ILE A 86 -16.88 -14.89 10.06
C ILE A 86 -18.36 -15.26 9.95
N TYR A 87 -19.01 -14.90 8.84
CA TYR A 87 -20.41 -15.23 8.59
C TYR A 87 -20.63 -16.74 8.53
N GLY A 88 -19.78 -17.48 7.81
CA GLY A 88 -19.83 -18.95 7.76
C GLY A 88 -19.65 -19.56 9.15
N ALA A 89 -18.67 -19.09 9.93
CA ALA A 89 -18.47 -19.55 11.30
C ALA A 89 -19.71 -19.29 12.17
N ALA A 90 -20.34 -18.11 12.07
CA ALA A 90 -21.53 -17.78 12.85
C ALA A 90 -22.80 -18.57 12.47
N LEU A 91 -22.87 -19.14 11.26
CA LEU A 91 -23.98 -20.00 10.85
C LEU A 91 -23.83 -21.45 11.30
N PHE A 92 -22.59 -21.93 11.45
CA PHE A 92 -22.28 -23.35 11.67
C PHE A 92 -21.65 -23.65 13.04
N LEU A 93 -21.28 -22.62 13.81
CA LEU A 93 -20.97 -22.71 15.25
C LEU A 93 -22.21 -22.31 16.07
#